data_AF-A0A431HZ90-F1
#
_entry.id   AF-A0A431HZ90-F1
#
_cell.length_a   1.000
_cell.length_b   1.000
_cell.length_c   1.000
_cell.angle_alpha   90.00
_cell.angle_beta   90.00
_cell.angle_gamma   90.00
#
_symmetry.space_group_name_H-M   'P 1'
#
loop_
_entity.id
_entity.type
_entity.pdbx_description
1 polymer ?
#
loop_
_entity_poly.entity_id
_entity_poly.type
_entity_poly.pdbx_seq_one_letter_code
_entity_poly.pdbx_strand_id
1 'polypeptide(L)'
;MTTINAHAGQKLSFIHQPLQGLFNGEDGRILLVSMEKLALRITRDRGGMSSLIDNLDALNDAYRQIDLGNPIQMPVLNSRRRSLKDQLLIEAGRHQLYALRNRGINEIPVVVPEGLLLQAEMELGITDLNAAAGVRQAATSAGKAAAA
;
A
#
# COMPACT_ATOMS: atom_id res chain seq x y z
N MET A 1 -5.42 8.91 7.36
CA MET A 1 -6.16 7.62 7.40
C MET A 1 -6.74 7.41 6.00
N THR A 2 -6.44 6.29 5.38
CA THR A 2 -6.85 5.96 4.01
C THR A 2 -7.68 4.69 4.07
N THR A 3 -8.86 4.66 3.45
CA THR A 3 -9.75 3.48 3.47
C THR A 3 -9.87 2.94 2.06
N ILE A 4 -9.78 1.61 1.92
CA ILE A 4 -10.07 0.92 0.66
C ILE A 4 -11.16 -0.12 0.91
N ASN A 5 -11.88 -0.47 -0.15
CA ASN A 5 -12.77 -1.61 -0.13
C ASN A 5 -11.96 -2.86 -0.50
N ALA A 6 -11.92 -3.83 0.41
CA ALA A 6 -11.40 -5.15 0.13
C ALA A 6 -12.31 -5.92 -0.84
N HIS A 7 -11.74 -6.97 -1.43
CA HIS A 7 -12.53 -8.01 -2.08
C HIS A 7 -13.57 -8.55 -1.07
N ALA A 8 -14.79 -8.82 -1.53
CA ALA A 8 -15.97 -9.17 -0.72
C ALA A 8 -16.62 -8.04 0.13
N GLY A 9 -16.35 -6.76 -0.16
CA GLY A 9 -17.13 -5.63 0.39
C GLY A 9 -16.75 -5.22 1.81
N GLN A 10 -15.72 -5.83 2.41
CA GLN A 10 -15.15 -5.40 3.68
C GLN A 10 -14.42 -4.06 3.50
N LYS A 11 -14.58 -3.13 4.46
CA LYS A 11 -13.81 -1.87 4.47
C LYS A 11 -12.53 -2.08 5.28
N LEU A 12 -11.38 -1.89 4.64
CA LEU A 12 -10.08 -1.91 5.29
C LEU A 12 -9.60 -0.48 5.51
N SER A 13 -9.22 -0.18 6.75
CA SER A 13 -8.69 1.13 7.13
C SER A 13 -7.18 1.05 7.26
N PHE A 14 -6.47 2.03 6.67
CA PHE A 14 -5.02 2.12 6.70
C PHE A 14 -4.56 3.41 7.39
N ILE A 15 -3.51 3.28 8.19
CA ILE A 15 -2.86 4.38 8.90
C ILE A 15 -1.38 4.43 8.54
N HIS A 16 -0.80 5.62 8.54
CA HIS A 16 0.62 5.84 8.28
C HIS A 16 1.15 6.90 9.25
N GLN A 17 2.46 6.89 9.50
CA GLN A 17 3.16 7.96 10.21
C GLN A 17 3.23 9.23 9.34
N PRO A 18 3.55 10.42 9.89
CA PRO A 18 3.74 11.62 9.09
C PRO A 18 4.64 11.37 7.89
N LEU A 19 4.20 11.76 6.69
CA LEU A 19 4.93 11.49 5.45
C LEU A 19 6.10 12.46 5.25
N GLN A 20 6.09 13.61 5.92
CA GLN A 20 7.12 14.63 5.77
C GLN A 20 8.45 14.15 6.35
N GLY A 21 9.51 14.15 5.53
CA GLY A 21 10.84 13.69 5.93
C GLY A 21 10.90 12.25 6.42
N LEU A 22 9.93 11.41 6.01
CA LEU A 22 9.81 10.01 6.46
C LEU A 22 11.01 9.16 6.04
N PHE A 23 11.64 9.50 4.92
CA PHE A 23 12.82 8.85 4.39
C PHE A 23 14.01 9.82 4.50
N ASN A 24 15.25 9.32 4.39
CA ASN A 24 16.52 10.06 4.59
C ASN A 24 16.61 11.41 3.82
N GLY A 25 15.94 12.45 4.31
CA GLY A 25 15.81 13.76 3.67
C GLY A 25 14.74 13.88 2.57
N GLU A 26 13.83 12.91 2.43
CA GLU A 26 12.76 12.96 1.41
C GLU A 26 11.38 12.62 2.00
N ASP A 27 10.34 13.19 1.39
CA ASP A 27 8.96 12.93 1.78
C ASP A 27 8.47 11.57 1.27
N GLY A 28 7.51 11.02 1.99
CA GLY A 28 6.70 9.90 1.53
C GLY A 28 5.52 10.33 0.68
N ARG A 29 5.11 9.43 -0.21
CA ARG A 29 3.91 9.52 -1.04
C ARG A 29 3.13 8.22 -0.92
N ILE A 30 1.80 8.32 -0.89
CA ILE A 30 0.93 7.16 -0.86
C ILE A 30 0.59 6.80 -2.30
N LEU A 31 0.80 5.54 -2.65
CA LEU A 31 0.47 4.98 -3.95
C LEU A 31 -0.45 3.77 -3.76
N LEU A 32 -1.49 3.65 -4.58
CA LEU A 32 -2.30 2.45 -4.66
C LEU A 32 -1.64 1.49 -5.66
N VAL A 33 -1.27 0.29 -5.21
CA VAL A 33 -0.52 -0.68 -6.02
C VAL A 33 -1.26 -2.01 -6.14
N SER A 34 -0.99 -2.72 -7.23
CA SER A 34 -1.48 -4.09 -7.44
C SER A 34 -0.71 -5.06 -6.55
N MET A 35 -1.43 -5.84 -5.75
CA MET A 35 -0.86 -6.90 -4.90
C MET A 35 -0.20 -8.00 -5.73
N GLU A 36 -0.73 -8.28 -6.93
CA GLU A 36 -0.14 -9.26 -7.85
C GLU A 36 1.24 -8.81 -8.33
N LYS A 37 1.33 -7.59 -8.88
CA LYS A 37 2.61 -7.01 -9.32
C LYS A 37 3.60 -6.91 -8.18
N LEU A 38 3.12 -6.52 -7.00
CA LEU A 38 3.92 -6.42 -5.80
C LEU A 38 4.47 -7.77 -5.35
N ALA A 39 3.64 -8.83 -5.34
CA ALA A 39 4.07 -10.18 -4.98
C ALA A 39 5.18 -10.72 -5.90
N LEU A 40 5.13 -10.41 -7.20
CA LEU A 40 6.18 -10.78 -8.15
C LEU A 40 7.53 -10.11 -7.86
N ARG A 41 7.52 -8.97 -7.14
CA ARG A 41 8.73 -8.22 -6.77
C ARG A 41 9.24 -8.56 -5.38
N ILE A 42 8.34 -8.82 -4.43
CA ILE A 42 8.71 -9.19 -3.05
C ILE A 42 9.44 -10.53 -2.98
N THR A 43 9.16 -11.46 -3.89
CA THR A 43 9.90 -12.72 -4.00
C THR A 43 11.38 -12.53 -4.32
N ARG A 44 11.80 -11.35 -4.78
CA ARG A 44 13.19 -10.97 -5.03
C ARG A 44 13.84 -10.20 -3.87
N ASP A 45 13.11 -9.95 -2.78
CA ASP A 45 13.65 -9.31 -1.58
C ASP A 45 14.66 -10.26 -0.91
N ARG A 46 15.80 -9.71 -0.44
CA ARG A 46 16.90 -10.47 0.19
C ARG A 46 16.57 -11.03 1.59
N GLY A 47 15.30 -10.99 1.99
CA GLY A 47 14.74 -11.70 3.14
C GLY A 47 13.44 -12.45 2.82
N GLY A 48 13.12 -12.70 1.55
CA GLY A 48 11.86 -13.32 1.12
C GLY A 48 11.55 -14.64 1.83
N MET A 49 10.27 -14.88 2.15
CA MET A 49 9.67 -15.99 2.94
C MET A 49 10.34 -16.33 4.28
N SER A 50 11.67 -16.48 4.36
CA SER A 50 12.43 -16.73 5.58
C SER A 50 12.13 -15.70 6.68
N SER A 51 12.10 -14.41 6.34
CA SER A 51 11.79 -13.34 7.32
C SER A 51 10.38 -13.39 7.91
N LEU A 52 9.44 -14.09 7.27
CA LEU A 52 8.11 -14.31 7.82
C LEU A 52 8.06 -15.53 8.73
N ILE A 53 8.82 -16.56 8.36
CA ILE A 53 8.94 -17.79 9.16
C ILE A 53 9.62 -17.46 10.49
N ASP A 54 10.56 -16.51 10.48
CA ASP A 54 11.27 -16.06 11.68
C ASP A 54 10.34 -15.39 12.71
N ASN A 55 9.11 -14.99 12.36
CA ASN A 55 8.15 -14.39 13.30
C ASN A 55 6.68 -14.73 12.98
N LEU A 56 6.31 -16.00 13.20
CA LEU A 56 4.93 -16.48 13.03
C LEU A 56 3.92 -15.79 13.95
N ASP A 57 4.33 -15.38 15.14
CA ASP A 57 3.45 -14.67 16.08
C ASP A 57 3.01 -13.32 15.51
N ALA A 58 3.94 -12.55 14.94
CA ALA A 58 3.62 -11.28 14.27
C ALA A 58 2.72 -11.47 13.04
N LEU A 59 2.86 -12.60 12.32
CA LEU A 59 1.97 -12.94 11.21
C LEU A 59 0.56 -13.27 11.70
N ASN A 60 0.44 -14.10 12.74
CA ASN A 60 -0.85 -14.44 13.34
C ASN A 60 -1.56 -13.21 13.92
N ASP A 61 -0.80 -12.33 14.58
CA ASP A 61 -1.32 -11.05 15.06
C ASP A 61 -1.81 -10.18 13.90
N ALA A 62 -1.08 -10.13 12.78
CA ALA A 62 -1.53 -9.38 11.60
C ALA A 62 -2.87 -9.91 11.07
N TYR A 63 -3.06 -11.23 10.98
CA TYR A 63 -4.34 -11.83 10.64
C TYR A 63 -5.45 -11.43 11.62
N ARG A 64 -5.19 -11.56 12.93
CA ARG A 64 -6.17 -11.20 13.97
C ARG A 64 -6.56 -9.73 13.89
N GLN A 65 -5.62 -8.82 13.66
CA GLN A 65 -5.89 -7.38 13.54
C GLN A 65 -6.80 -7.08 12.34
N ILE A 66 -6.57 -7.76 11.21
CA ILE A 66 -7.41 -7.64 10.01
C ILE A 66 -8.82 -8.17 10.27
N ASP A 67 -8.94 -9.31 10.97
CA ASP A 67 -10.24 -9.92 11.31
C ASP A 67 -11.07 -9.06 12.25
N LEU A 68 -10.42 -8.41 13.20
CA LEU A 68 -11.07 -7.48 14.13
C LEU A 68 -11.45 -6.14 13.47
N GLY A 69 -11.06 -5.92 12.20
CA GLY A 69 -11.30 -4.67 11.49
C GLY A 69 -10.49 -3.49 12.01
N ASN A 70 -9.39 -3.76 12.72
CA ASN A 70 -8.55 -2.71 13.26
C ASN A 70 -7.78 -1.98 12.15
N PRO A 71 -7.43 -0.69 12.34
CA PRO A 71 -6.63 0.04 11.39
C PRO A 71 -5.28 -0.64 11.13
N ILE A 72 -4.97 -0.87 9.86
CA ILE A 72 -3.77 -1.56 9.40
C ILE A 72 -2.67 -0.53 9.16
N GLN A 73 -1.47 -0.80 9.68
CA GLN A 73 -0.31 0.01 9.35
C GLN A 73 0.01 -0.14 7.85
N MET A 74 0.06 0.99 7.14
CA MET A 74 0.36 1.03 5.72
C MET A 74 1.77 0.50 5.45
N PRO A 75 1.95 -0.46 4.53
CA PRO A 75 3.26 -0.95 4.19
C PRO A 75 4.13 0.16 3.60
N VAL A 76 5.42 0.16 3.97
CA VAL A 76 6.41 1.11 3.48
C VAL A 76 7.35 0.38 2.54
N LEU A 77 7.36 0.81 1.28
CA LEU A 77 8.21 0.28 0.22
C LEU A 77 9.37 1.23 -0.03
N ASN A 78 10.58 0.68 -0.13
CA ASN A 78 11.80 1.43 -0.40
C ASN A 78 12.74 0.64 -1.33
N SER A 79 13.82 1.29 -1.77
CA SER A 79 14.92 0.65 -2.49
C SER A 79 16.23 1.36 -2.15
N ARG A 80 17.21 0.62 -1.60
CA ARG A 80 18.57 1.14 -1.35
C ARG A 80 19.32 1.46 -2.65
N ARG A 81 18.96 0.79 -3.75
CA ARG A 81 19.58 0.98 -5.08
C ARG A 81 18.85 2.00 -5.95
N ARG A 82 17.86 2.70 -5.38
CA ARG A 82 16.94 3.58 -6.13
C ARG A 82 16.31 2.87 -7.35
N SER A 83 16.09 1.56 -7.24
CA SER A 83 15.50 0.74 -8.31
C SER A 83 14.60 -0.34 -7.70
N LEU A 84 13.28 -0.14 -7.79
CA LEU A 84 12.28 -1.12 -7.35
C LEU A 84 12.32 -2.40 -8.21
N LYS A 85 12.80 -2.30 -9.44
CA LYS A 85 12.96 -3.44 -10.36
C LYS A 85 14.04 -4.41 -9.89
N ASP A 86 15.17 -3.86 -9.45
CA ASP A 86 16.36 -4.63 -9.07
C ASP A 86 16.36 -5.00 -7.59
N GLN A 87 15.79 -4.13 -6.74
CA GLN A 87 15.68 -4.35 -5.31
C GLN A 87 14.49 -3.60 -4.73
N LEU A 88 13.45 -4.35 -4.36
CA LEU A 88 12.35 -3.87 -3.53
C LEU A 88 12.59 -4.27 -2.08
N LEU A 89 12.46 -3.32 -1.16
CA LEU A 89 12.51 -3.55 0.29
C LEU A 89 11.18 -3.17 0.90
N ILE A 90 10.67 -4.03 1.78
CA ILE A 90 9.55 -3.71 2.66
C ILE A 90 10.14 -3.32 4.01
N GLU A 91 10.13 -2.03 4.32
CA GLU A 91 10.68 -1.48 5.57
C GLU A 91 9.71 -1.63 6.73
N ALA A 92 8.41 -1.57 6.45
CA ALA A 92 7.35 -1.77 7.43
C ALA A 92 6.12 -2.42 6.80
N GLY A 93 5.31 -3.09 7.62
CA GLY A 93 4.04 -3.67 7.17
C GLY A 93 4.15 -5.01 6.43
N ARG A 94 5.30 -5.71 6.53
CA ARG A 94 5.55 -7.00 5.84
C ARG A 94 4.50 -8.05 6.18
N HIS A 95 4.30 -8.35 7.47
CA HIS A 95 3.32 -9.35 7.91
C HIS A 95 1.89 -9.01 7.48
N GLN A 96 1.51 -7.73 7.58
CA GLN A 96 0.22 -7.22 7.14
C GLN A 96 0.03 -7.44 5.64
N LEU A 97 1.03 -7.11 4.82
CA LEU A 97 0.99 -7.30 3.38
C LEU A 97 0.80 -8.77 3.01
N TYR A 98 1.49 -9.69 3.68
CA TYR A 98 1.31 -11.12 3.45
C TYR A 98 -0.07 -11.62 3.87
N ALA A 99 -0.57 -11.19 5.03
CA ALA A 99 -1.91 -11.54 5.49
C ALA A 99 -2.99 -11.02 4.50
N LEU A 100 -2.85 -9.78 4.03
CA LEU A 100 -3.73 -9.17 3.03
C LEU A 100 -3.67 -9.92 1.69
N ARG A 101 -2.48 -10.30 1.22
CA ARG A 101 -2.33 -11.11 0.01
C ARG A 101 -3.05 -12.44 0.12
N ASN A 102 -2.88 -13.15 1.24
CA ASN A 102 -3.53 -14.43 1.47
C ASN A 102 -5.06 -14.32 1.63
N ARG A 103 -5.57 -13.13 1.97
CA ARG A 103 -7.01 -12.81 1.98
C ARG A 103 -7.57 -12.43 0.61
N GLY A 104 -6.76 -12.46 -0.46
CA GLY A 104 -7.20 -12.13 -1.81
C GLY A 104 -7.42 -10.64 -2.03
N ILE A 105 -6.73 -9.78 -1.28
CA ILE A 105 -6.75 -8.34 -1.51
C ILE A 105 -5.92 -8.01 -2.74
N ASN A 106 -6.56 -7.44 -3.76
CA ASN A 106 -5.94 -7.16 -5.05
C ASN A 106 -5.18 -5.83 -5.10
N GLU A 107 -5.59 -4.87 -4.27
CA GLU A 107 -5.07 -3.51 -4.27
C GLU A 107 -4.78 -3.08 -2.84
N ILE A 108 -3.62 -2.44 -2.63
CA ILE A 108 -3.27 -1.92 -1.31
C ILE A 108 -2.61 -0.54 -1.42
N PRO A 109 -2.92 0.38 -0.50
CA PRO A 109 -2.16 1.60 -0.38
C PRO A 109 -0.80 1.27 0.25
N VAL A 110 0.25 1.84 -0.30
CA VAL A 110 1.62 1.72 0.20
C VAL A 110 2.26 3.10 0.26
N VAL A 111 3.23 3.27 1.15
CA VAL A 111 4.06 4.47 1.21
C VAL A 111 5.36 4.21 0.44
N VAL A 112 5.73 5.13 -0.45
CA VAL A 112 6.99 5.14 -1.20
C VAL A 112 7.71 6.47 -1.01
N PRO A 113 9.05 6.51 -1.09
CA PRO A 113 9.76 7.78 -1.14
C PRO A 113 9.48 8.52 -2.46
N GLU A 114 9.43 9.85 -2.41
CA GLU A 114 9.15 10.68 -3.58
C GLU A 114 10.10 10.41 -4.75
N GLY A 115 11.39 10.16 -4.49
CA GLY A 115 12.36 9.82 -5.54
C GLY A 115 12.10 8.48 -6.26
N LEU A 116 11.25 7.60 -5.71
CA LEU A 116 10.85 6.33 -6.33
C LEU A 116 9.44 6.34 -6.91
N LEU A 117 8.68 7.44 -6.76
CA LEU A 117 7.25 7.47 -7.07
C LEU A 117 6.97 7.05 -8.52
N LEU A 118 7.64 7.67 -9.50
CA LEU A 118 7.43 7.37 -10.92
C LEU A 118 7.72 5.90 -11.25
N GLN A 119 8.81 5.35 -10.69
CA GLN A 119 9.14 3.95 -10.91
C GLN A 119 8.11 3.03 -10.23
N ALA A 120 7.64 3.39 -9.03
CA ALA A 120 6.60 2.65 -8.33
C ALA A 120 5.30 2.62 -9.14
N GLU A 121 4.90 3.74 -9.73
CA GLU A 121 3.73 3.82 -10.61
C GLU A 121 3.86 2.91 -11.84
N MET A 122 5.02 2.94 -12.50
CA MET A 122 5.27 2.13 -13.69
C MET A 122 5.32 0.62 -13.38
N GLU A 123 5.97 0.23 -12.30
CA GLU A 123 6.27 -1.17 -11.98
C GLU A 123 5.18 -1.84 -11.14
N LEU A 124 4.57 -1.09 -10.21
CA LEU A 124 3.65 -1.61 -9.18
C LEU A 124 2.28 -0.95 -9.23
N GLY A 125 2.21 0.27 -9.74
CA GLY A 125 1.00 1.04 -9.87
C GLY A 125 -0.05 0.32 -10.71
N ILE A 126 -1.30 0.69 -10.47
CA ILE A 126 -2.44 0.22 -11.24
C ILE A 126 -2.40 0.97 -12.57
N THR A 127 -1.78 0.37 -13.58
CA THR A 127 -1.75 0.91 -14.96
C THR A 127 -3.11 0.74 -15.65
N ASP A 128 -4.04 -0.02 -15.06
CA ASP A 128 -5.43 -0.10 -15.52
C ASP A 128 -6.30 0.96 -14.86
N LEU A 129 -6.06 2.21 -15.24
CA LEU A 129 -7.01 3.30 -15.09
C LEU A 129 -8.22 3.19 -16.05
N ASN A 130 -8.36 2.09 -16.80
CA ASN A 130 -9.44 1.90 -17.77
C ASN A 130 -10.51 0.86 -17.39
N ALA A 131 -10.49 0.25 -16.20
CA ALA A 131 -11.56 -0.66 -15.76
C ALA A 131 -12.33 -0.21 -14.49
N ALA A 132 -11.84 0.80 -13.76
CA ALA A 132 -12.51 1.33 -12.56
C ALA A 132 -12.75 2.85 -12.61
N ALA A 133 -13.03 3.39 -13.80
CA ALA A 133 -13.66 4.69 -14.00
C ALA A 133 -15.12 4.74 -13.48
N GLY A 134 -15.32 4.26 -12.25
CA GLY A 134 -16.56 4.31 -11.48
C GLY A 134 -16.39 4.98 -10.11
N VAL A 135 -15.16 5.18 -9.62
CA VAL A 135 -14.94 6.00 -8.41
C VAL A 135 -14.68 7.44 -8.86
N ARG A 136 -15.75 8.10 -9.29
CA ARG A 136 -15.79 9.56 -9.35
C ARG A 136 -15.43 10.08 -7.95
N GLN A 137 -14.30 10.76 -7.84
CA GLN A 137 -14.19 11.85 -6.88
C GLN A 137 -15.36 12.79 -7.18
N ALA A 138 -16.42 12.72 -6.38
CA ALA A 138 -17.38 13.79 -6.30
C ALA A 138 -16.61 14.98 -5.70
N ALA A 139 -16.03 15.79 -6.57
CA ALA A 139 -15.66 17.14 -6.22
C ALA A 139 -16.94 17.81 -5.70
N THR A 140 -16.99 17.99 -4.39
CA THR A 140 -17.95 18.85 -3.71
C THR A 140 -17.64 20.29 -4.11
N SER A 141 -18.12 20.71 -5.26
CA SER A 141 -18.44 22.11 -5.54
C SER A 141 -19.96 22.25 -5.44
N ALA A 142 -20.46 22.13 -4.20
CA ALA A 142 -21.78 22.65 -3.87
C ALA A 142 -21.76 24.14 -4.20
N GLY A 143 -22.57 24.51 -5.19
CA GLY A 143 -22.69 25.86 -5.73
C GLY A 143 -22.87 26.85 -4.61
N LYS A 144 -21.97 27.82 -4.56
CA LYS A 144 -22.16 29.04 -3.78
C LYS A 144 -23.36 29.76 -4.40
N ALA A 145 -24.44 29.82 -3.62
CA ALA A 145 -25.59 30.66 -3.87
C ALA A 145 -25.19 32.14 -3.98
N ALA A 146 -25.80 32.85 -4.94
CA ALA A 146 -26.21 34.26 -4.91
C ALA A 146 -26.77 34.59 -6.31
N ALA A 147 -28.09 34.74 -6.51
CA ALA A 147 -28.90 35.90 -6.16
C ALA A 147 -28.52 37.16 -6.95
N ALA A 148 -29.26 37.43 -8.03
CA ALA A 148 -29.79 38.73 -8.47
C ALA A 148 -30.33 38.60 -9.90
#